data_AF-A0A4Q7G6H9-F1
#
_entry.id   AF-A0A4Q7G6H9-F1
#
_cell.length_a   1.000
_cell.length_b   1.000
_cell.length_c   1.000
_cell.angle_alpha   90.00
_cell.angle_beta   90.00
_cell.angle_gamma   90.00
#
_symmetry.space_group_name_H-M   'P 1'
#
loop_
_entity.id
_entity.type
_entity.pdbx_description
1 polymer ?
#
loop_
_entity_poly.entity_id
_entity_poly.type
_entity_poly.pdbx_seq_one_letter_code
_entity_poly.pdbx_strand_id
1 'polypeptide(L)' 'MSIVKRHLAEQEERLVLIEEICIDTGALVLDTATDEVYFSADEEAYKNAYVTVFQAWAKGTIKGTAEQVFEATKSILED' A
#
# COMPACT_ATOMS: atom_id res chain seq x y z
N MET A 1 19.26 17.94 0.06
CA MET A 1 18.06 17.44 0.79
C MET A 1 18.54 16.67 2.01
N SER A 2 18.00 16.94 3.21
CA SER A 2 18.41 16.22 4.44
C SER A 2 17.99 14.75 4.37
N ILE A 3 18.73 13.86 5.05
CA ILE A 3 18.41 12.42 5.16
C ILE A 3 16.97 12.21 5.64
N VAL A 4 16.54 13.00 6.62
CA VAL A 4 15.16 12.99 7.16
C VAL A 4 14.13 13.27 6.07
N LYS A 5 14.41 14.24 5.18
CA LYS A 5 13.50 14.59 4.07
C LYS A 5 13.45 13.50 2.99
N ARG A 6 14.53 12.72 2.83
CA ARG A 6 14.54 11.59 1.89
C ARG A 6 13.72 10.43 2.43
N HIS A 7 13.92 10.05 3.69
CA HIS A 7 13.15 8.97 4.30
C HIS A 7 11.64 9.28 4.36
N LEU A 8 11.26 10.55 4.58
CA LEU A 8 9.85 10.94 4.54
C LEU A 8 9.26 10.75 3.14
N ALA A 9 9.95 11.23 2.10
CA ALA A 9 9.50 11.05 0.72
C ALA A 9 9.41 9.57 0.33
N GLU A 10 10.36 8.74 0.75
CA GLU A 10 10.34 7.28 0.52
C GLU A 10 9.21 6.57 1.29
N GLN A 11 8.81 7.12 2.44
CA GLN A 11 7.66 6.62 3.19
C GLN A 11 6.35 7.00 2.50
N GLU A 12 6.20 8.25 2.08
CA GLU A 12 5.02 8.73 1.36
C GLU A 12 4.83 7.97 0.04
N GLU A 13 5.91 7.82 -0.76
CA GLU A 13 5.89 7.04 -2.00
C GLU A 13 5.47 5.59 -1.74
N ARG A 14 5.98 4.96 -0.67
CA ARG A 14 5.59 3.60 -0.31
C ARG A 14 4.10 3.49 0.01
N LEU A 15 3.54 4.43 0.76
CA LEU A 15 2.12 4.40 1.11
C LEU A 15 1.25 4.52 -0.13
N VAL A 16 1.56 5.45 -1.03
CA VAL A 16 0.83 5.64 -2.28
C VAL A 16 0.87 4.39 -3.16
N LEU A 17 2.05 3.79 -3.33
CA LEU A 17 2.19 2.56 -4.13
C LEU A 17 1.42 1.37 -3.53
N ILE A 18 1.40 1.25 -2.21
CA ILE A 18 0.67 0.17 -1.53
C ILE A 18 -0.83 0.39 -1.66
N GLU A 19 -1.31 1.61 -1.47
CA GLU A 19 -2.72 1.98 -1.63
C GLU A 19 -3.21 1.71 -3.05
N GLU A 20 -2.44 2.11 -4.07
CA GLU A 20 -2.72 1.82 -5.48
C GLU A 20 -2.85 0.30 -5.73
N ILE A 21 -1.92 -0.50 -5.21
CA ILE A 21 -2.00 -1.97 -5.33
C ILE A 21 -3.24 -2.53 -4.63
N CYS A 22 -3.59 -2.00 -3.47
CA CYS A 22 -4.77 -2.46 -2.73
C CYS A 22 -6.08 -2.10 -3.48
N ILE A 23 -6.13 -0.97 -4.17
CA ILE A 23 -7.24 -0.60 -5.06
C ILE A 23 -7.27 -1.54 -6.29
N ASP A 24 -6.13 -1.75 -6.94
CA ASP A 24 -6.02 -2.60 -8.14
C ASP A 24 -6.40 -4.07 -7.88
N THR A 25 -6.06 -4.56 -6.69
CA THR A 25 -6.43 -5.92 -6.25
C THR A 25 -7.88 -6.02 -5.75
N GLY A 26 -8.58 -4.89 -5.65
CA GLY A 26 -9.96 -4.81 -5.18
C GLY A 26 -10.12 -4.98 -3.66
N ALA A 27 -9.02 -4.89 -2.90
CA ALA A 27 -9.07 -4.88 -1.44
C ALA A 27 -9.52 -3.52 -0.89
N LEU A 28 -9.21 -2.45 -1.63
CA LEU A 28 -9.77 -1.13 -1.44
C LEU A 28 -10.63 -0.75 -2.63
N VAL A 29 -11.61 0.10 -2.39
CA VAL A 29 -12.41 0.70 -3.45
C VAL A 29 -12.34 2.21 -3.30
N LEU A 30 -11.99 2.88 -4.40
CA LEU A 30 -11.99 4.34 -4.50
C LEU A 30 -13.35 4.79 -5.05
N ASP A 31 -14.10 5.52 -4.24
CA ASP A 31 -15.28 6.26 -4.72
C ASP A 31 -14.81 7.51 -5.47
N THR A 32 -14.83 7.47 -6.79
CA THR A 32 -14.40 8.61 -7.62
C THR A 32 -15.31 9.84 -7.54
N ALA A 33 -16.50 9.73 -6.93
CA ALA A 33 -17.43 10.85 -6.77
C ALA A 33 -17.18 11.60 -5.46
N THR A 34 -16.79 10.91 -4.39
CA THR A 34 -16.47 11.52 -3.08
C THR A 34 -14.97 11.62 -2.79
N ASP A 35 -14.13 11.00 -3.63
CA ASP A 35 -12.67 10.85 -3.42
C ASP A 35 -12.34 10.09 -2.12
N GLU A 36 -13.24 9.22 -1.67
CA GLU A 36 -13.08 8.42 -0.45
C GLU A 36 -12.65 6.99 -0.79
N VAL A 37 -11.81 6.42 0.07
CA VAL A 37 -11.32 5.04 -0.03
C VAL A 37 -11.95 4.20 1.09
N TYR A 38 -12.44 3.01 0.75
CA TYR A 38 -13.05 2.11 1.72
C TYR A 38 -12.65 0.65 1.49
N PHE A 39 -12.75 -0.14 2.56
CA PHE A 39 -12.45 -1.57 2.54
C PHE A 39 -13.49 -2.36 1.74
N SER A 40 -13.00 -3.25 0.89
CA SER A 40 -13.80 -4.30 0.28
C SER A 40 -14.13 -5.40 1.31
N ALA A 41 -15.32 -5.99 1.20
CA ALA A 41 -15.71 -7.16 1.98
C ALA A 41 -15.14 -8.48 1.43
N ASP A 42 -14.30 -8.42 0.39
CA ASP A 42 -13.72 -9.57 -0.28
C ASP A 42 -12.43 -10.04 0.43
N GLU A 43 -12.54 -11.16 1.15
CA GLU A 43 -11.41 -11.78 1.85
C GLU A 43 -10.32 -12.32 0.91
N GLU A 44 -10.66 -12.69 -0.34
CA GLU A 44 -9.68 -13.12 -1.33
C GLU A 44 -8.91 -11.92 -1.86
N ALA A 45 -9.59 -10.81 -2.14
CA ALA A 45 -8.97 -9.55 -2.52
C ALA A 45 -7.99 -9.06 -1.44
N TYR A 46 -8.40 -9.10 -0.16
CA TYR A 46 -7.52 -8.75 0.96
C TYR A 46 -6.21 -9.57 0.98
N LYS A 47 -6.30 -10.89 0.85
CA LYS A 47 -5.11 -11.77 0.82
C LYS A 47 -4.27 -11.52 -0.43
N ASN A 48 -4.92 -11.30 -1.57
CA ASN A 48 -4.24 -11.00 -2.83
C ASN A 48 -3.52 -9.65 -2.80
N ALA A 49 -4.06 -8.65 -2.10
CA ALA A 49 -3.40 -7.36 -1.89
C ALA A 49 -2.06 -7.54 -1.18
N TYR A 50 -2.05 -8.23 -0.04
CA TYR A 50 -0.82 -8.56 0.67
C TYR A 50 0.20 -9.28 -0.23
N VAL A 51 -0.21 -10.33 -0.93
CA VAL A 51 0.68 -11.07 -1.84
C VAL A 51 1.26 -10.15 -2.91
N THR A 52 0.42 -9.31 -3.52
CA THR A 52 0.81 -8.43 -4.63
C THR A 52 1.76 -7.34 -4.16
N VAL A 53 1.51 -6.74 -2.99
CA VAL A 53 2.41 -5.76 -2.37
C VAL A 53 3.79 -6.36 -2.12
N PHE A 54 3.87 -7.55 -1.53
CA PHE A 54 5.15 -8.20 -1.27
C PHE A 54 5.87 -8.63 -2.55
N GLN A 55 5.14 -8.99 -3.60
CA GLN A 55 5.74 -9.22 -4.92
C GLN A 55 6.29 -7.93 -5.54
N ALA A 56 5.59 -6.80 -5.42
CA ALA A 56 6.05 -5.50 -5.90
C ALA A 56 7.30 -5.04 -5.14
N TRP A 57 7.34 -5.25 -3.82
CA TRP A 57 8.55 -5.04 -3.01
C TRP A 57 9.70 -5.94 -3.44
N ALA A 58 9.47 -7.24 -3.64
CA ALA A 58 10.51 -8.19 -4.06
C ALA A 58 11.08 -7.84 -5.45
N LYS A 59 10.29 -7.21 -6.33
CA LYS A 59 10.73 -6.67 -7.63
C LYS A 59 11.48 -5.33 -7.53
N GLY A 60 11.53 -4.73 -6.34
CA GLY A 60 12.21 -3.46 -6.06
C GLY A 60 11.39 -2.22 -6.41
N THR A 61 10.10 -2.37 -6.74
CA THR A 61 9.16 -1.27 -7.01
C THR A 61 8.92 -0.45 -5.76
N ILE A 62 8.71 -1.12 -4.62
CA ILE A 62 8.50 -0.48 -3.32
C ILE A 62 9.83 -0.43 -2.56
N LYS A 63 10.22 0.77 -2.11
CA LYS A 63 11.45 0.95 -1.31
C LYS A 63 11.20 0.71 0.18
N GLY A 64 12.21 0.17 0.85
CA GLY A 64 12.22 -0.08 2.29
C GLY A 64 12.49 -1.54 2.63
N THR A 65 12.47 -1.83 3.93
CA THR A 65 12.57 -3.20 4.47
C THR A 65 11.23 -3.93 4.34
N ALA A 66 11.27 -5.27 4.42
CA ALA A 66 10.05 -6.08 4.44
C ALA A 66 9.09 -5.66 5.58
N GLU A 67 9.64 -5.38 6.76
CA GLU A 67 8.88 -4.90 7.92
C GLU A 67 8.22 -3.55 7.65
N GLN A 68 8.95 -2.62 7.06
CA GLN A 68 8.43 -1.31 6.66
C GLN A 68 7.29 -1.37 5.63
N VAL A 69 7.32 -2.36 4.74
CA VAL A 69 6.25 -2.63 3.77
C VAL A 69 5.07 -3.30 4.45
N PHE A 70 5.34 -4.27 5.35
CA PHE A 70 4.31 -4.97 6.12
C PHE A 70 3.47 -3.99 6.94
N GLU A 71 4.12 -3.17 7.75
CA GLU A 71 3.45 -2.19 8.62
C GLU A 71 2.65 -1.16 7.81
N ALA A 72 3.18 -0.73 6.66
CA ALA A 72 2.46 0.18 5.77
C ALA A 72 1.22 -0.49 5.14
N THR A 73 1.33 -1.74 4.72
CA THR A 73 0.20 -2.51 4.17
C THR A 73 -0.89 -2.70 5.21
N LYS A 74 -0.48 -3.07 6.43
CA LYS A 74 -1.37 -3.21 7.57
C LYS A 74 -2.08 -1.90 7.91
N SER A 75 -1.34 -0.79 7.98
CA SER A 75 -1.93 0.52 8.23
C SER A 75 -2.93 0.96 7.16
N ILE A 76 -2.82 0.45 5.94
CA ILE A 76 -3.74 0.78 4.84
C ILE A 76 -4.95 -0.14 4.83
N LEU A 77 -4.78 -1.43 5.20
CA LEU A 77 -5.81 -2.46 5.10
C LEU A 77 -6.58 -2.71 6.40
N GLU A 78 -6.09 -2.23 7.54
CA GLU A 78 -6.62 -2.57 8.87
C GLU A 78 -6.80 -1.37 9.83
N ASP A 79 -6.37 -0.16 9.45
CA ASP A 79 -6.54 1.09 10.25
C ASP A 79 -7.69 1.94 9.71
#